data_AF-A0A356TN13-F1
#
_entry.id   AF-A0A356TN13-F1
#
_cell.length_a   1.000
_cell.length_b   1.000
_cell.length_c   1.000
_cell.angle_alpha   90.00
_cell.angle_beta   90.00
_cell.angle_gamma   90.00
#
_symmetry.space_group_name_H-M   'P 1'
#
loop_
_entity.id
_entity.type
_entity.pdbx_description
1 polymer ?
#
loop_
_entity_poly.entity_id
_entity_poly.type
_entity_poly.pdbx_seq_one_letter_code
_entity_poly.pdbx_strand_id
1 'polypeptide(L)'
;MAAVGCNDRDEPDGGMDMPDAQMMGGENTAALCSDGMDNDDNGFADCNDRGCCSVVTCDPSTTCGRLPDGGGDCTPTGAEDSEAACTDGVDNDCNGFFDCRDFACSAFCGAENSNTTCNDGLDNDTDGFTDCDDRDCEERVVCAGEATNANCSDGMDNDEDGMTDCMDEDCQQEAIVVCDGTTPTGVSEDMWAAMIMTRCTNGIDDDGDARFDCGEFSCLWNYPACEAPAPERFNAACADGIDNDMDGLTDCEETACQQEGIVVCDGASPADPLPGAAEYESLSNAECSNGINEDAALEDGGTFVDCMDFSCSQNPDVTVCPGENSNELCMDGMDNDDNGFTDCMDFGCSQNPAVTICATERSYEACSDGIDNDMNGFVDCDDFSCAPMMGTRSPACF
;
A
#
# COMPACT_ATOMS: atom_id res chain seq x y z
N MET A 1 18.67 -62.09 -28.46
CA MET A 1 17.42 -61.30 -28.41
C MET A 1 16.51 -62.03 -27.45
N ALA A 2 16.62 -61.70 -26.16
CA ALA A 2 15.99 -62.43 -25.07
C ALA A 2 15.08 -61.47 -24.28
N ALA A 3 13.85 -61.92 -24.05
CA ALA A 3 12.87 -61.29 -23.20
C ALA A 3 13.21 -61.49 -21.72
N VAL A 4 13.06 -60.44 -20.91
CA VAL A 4 12.82 -60.41 -19.45
C VAL A 4 12.17 -59.04 -19.22
N GLY A 5 10.88 -58.89 -18.89
CA GLY A 5 10.27 -59.32 -17.64
C GLY A 5 10.39 -58.17 -16.62
N CYS A 6 9.46 -57.21 -16.66
CA CYS A 6 9.28 -56.22 -15.60
C CYS A 6 8.90 -56.96 -14.33
N ASN A 7 9.70 -56.86 -13.28
CA ASN A 7 9.30 -57.26 -11.94
C ASN A 7 8.77 -56.03 -11.23
N ASP A 8 7.46 -56.01 -11.03
CA ASP A 8 6.80 -55.29 -9.96
C ASP A 8 7.36 -55.78 -8.61
N ARG A 9 7.77 -54.84 -7.74
CA ARG A 9 7.47 -54.84 -6.31
C ARG A 9 7.55 -53.42 -5.75
N ASP A 10 6.36 -52.89 -5.47
CA ASP A 10 6.01 -52.01 -4.37
C ASP A 10 6.51 -50.56 -4.40
N GLU A 11 5.80 -49.73 -5.17
CA GLU A 11 5.55 -48.33 -4.81
C GLU A 11 4.04 -48.09 -4.82
N PRO A 12 3.45 -47.74 -3.66
CA PRO A 12 2.27 -46.89 -3.63
C PRO A 12 2.52 -45.66 -2.74
N ASP A 13 2.02 -44.52 -3.22
CA ASP A 13 1.60 -43.31 -2.51
C ASP A 13 2.07 -43.10 -1.07
N GLY A 14 2.83 -42.01 -0.88
CA GLY A 14 2.95 -41.29 0.37
C GLY A 14 3.21 -39.83 0.01
N GLY A 15 2.27 -38.96 0.33
CA GLY A 15 2.40 -37.52 0.10
C GLY A 15 3.71 -37.00 0.65
N MET A 16 4.25 -35.95 0.01
CA MET A 16 5.09 -35.04 0.77
C MET A 16 4.17 -34.34 1.75
N ASP A 17 3.96 -35.00 2.89
CA ASP A 17 3.66 -34.34 4.14
C ASP A 17 4.56 -33.11 4.19
N MET A 18 3.96 -31.93 4.04
CA MET A 18 4.45 -30.75 4.75
C MET A 18 4.76 -31.25 6.16
N PRO A 19 6.02 -31.24 6.62
CA PRO A 19 6.27 -31.55 8.01
C PRO A 19 5.56 -30.44 8.79
N ASP A 20 4.38 -30.79 9.29
CA ASP A 20 3.85 -30.44 10.60
C ASP A 20 4.50 -29.17 11.14
N ALA A 21 3.85 -28.01 10.97
CA ALA A 21 4.24 -26.70 11.51
C ALA A 21 5.20 -26.85 12.71
N GLN A 22 6.50 -26.93 12.41
CA GLN A 22 7.43 -27.59 13.31
C GLN A 22 8.05 -26.54 14.19
N MET A 23 7.20 -25.96 15.05
CA MET A 23 7.59 -25.05 16.13
C MET A 23 8.17 -23.75 15.58
N MET A 24 7.53 -22.61 15.90
CA MET A 24 8.27 -21.35 16.00
C MET A 24 9.30 -21.54 17.13
N GLY A 25 10.42 -22.17 16.81
CA GLY A 25 11.55 -22.32 17.70
C GLY A 25 12.33 -21.03 17.62
N GLY A 26 12.48 -20.32 18.74
CA GLY A 26 13.27 -19.09 18.72
C GLY A 26 14.73 -19.38 18.36
N GLU A 27 15.35 -18.47 17.62
CA GLU A 27 16.78 -18.48 17.35
C GLU A 27 17.57 -18.03 18.59
N ASN A 28 17.53 -18.83 19.66
CA ASN A 28 17.95 -18.41 21.00
C ASN A 28 18.82 -19.43 21.74
N THR A 29 19.41 -20.37 21.00
CA THR A 29 20.40 -21.30 21.56
C THR A 29 21.68 -21.24 20.75
N ALA A 30 22.82 -21.49 21.41
CA ALA A 30 24.13 -21.38 20.75
C ALA A 30 24.29 -22.34 19.55
N ALA A 31 23.45 -23.36 19.43
CA ALA A 31 23.45 -24.25 18.28
C ALA A 31 22.67 -23.67 17.08
N LEU A 32 21.57 -22.95 17.35
CA LEU A 32 20.74 -22.30 16.35
C LEU A 32 21.45 -21.03 15.83
N CYS A 33 22.03 -20.25 16.75
CA CYS A 33 22.77 -19.02 16.45
C CYS A 33 24.14 -19.20 15.77
N SER A 34 24.41 -20.35 15.17
CA SER A 34 25.66 -20.65 14.47
C SER A 34 25.50 -21.72 13.38
N ASP A 35 24.25 -22.02 12.97
CA ASP A 35 23.98 -23.06 11.97
C ASP A 35 23.76 -22.53 10.55
N GLY A 36 23.74 -21.20 10.38
CA GLY A 36 23.58 -20.54 9.07
C GLY A 36 22.14 -20.47 8.60
N MET A 37 21.16 -20.77 9.46
CA MET A 37 19.74 -20.79 9.13
C MET A 37 19.00 -19.74 9.95
N ASP A 38 18.04 -19.09 9.30
CA ASP A 38 16.99 -18.34 9.99
C ASP A 38 16.02 -19.38 10.56
N ASN A 39 16.14 -19.68 11.86
CA ASN A 39 15.36 -20.74 12.48
C ASN A 39 13.98 -20.27 12.96
N ASP A 40 13.72 -18.95 12.97
CA ASP A 40 12.44 -18.37 13.37
C ASP A 40 11.71 -17.59 12.24
N ASP A 41 12.25 -17.67 11.01
CA ASP A 41 11.73 -17.16 9.75
C ASP A 41 11.45 -15.64 9.77
N ASN A 42 12.27 -14.87 10.50
CA ASN A 42 12.12 -13.42 10.63
C ASN A 42 12.95 -12.60 9.61
N GLY A 43 13.70 -13.28 8.74
CA GLY A 43 14.57 -12.70 7.72
C GLY A 43 16.03 -12.51 8.16
N PHE A 44 16.37 -12.87 9.39
CA PHE A 44 17.71 -12.74 9.96
C PHE A 44 18.22 -14.09 10.47
N ALA A 45 19.53 -14.32 10.39
CA ALA A 45 20.15 -15.58 10.79
C ALA A 45 21.45 -15.35 11.55
N ASP A 46 21.72 -16.24 12.49
CA ASP A 46 22.85 -16.31 13.41
C ASP A 46 23.15 -14.95 14.06
N CYS A 47 24.39 -14.49 13.86
CA CYS A 47 24.93 -13.26 14.39
C CYS A 47 24.32 -11.98 13.79
N ASN A 48 23.44 -12.10 12.80
CA ASN A 48 22.61 -11.01 12.30
C ASN A 48 21.19 -11.01 12.89
N ASP A 49 20.79 -12.09 13.57
CA ASP A 49 19.52 -12.22 14.27
C ASP A 49 19.60 -11.70 15.72
N ARG A 50 18.60 -10.92 16.16
CA ARG A 50 18.63 -10.30 17.50
C ARG A 50 18.39 -11.28 18.64
N GLY A 51 17.65 -12.36 18.41
CA GLY A 51 17.46 -13.47 19.34
C GLY A 51 18.79 -14.12 19.73
N CYS A 52 19.78 -14.08 18.83
CA CYS A 52 21.10 -14.65 19.04
C CYS A 52 22.09 -13.75 19.77
N CYS A 53 21.82 -12.46 19.86
CA CYS A 53 22.79 -11.52 20.43
C CYS A 53 23.13 -11.85 21.88
N SER A 54 22.16 -12.30 22.69
CA SER A 54 22.40 -12.66 24.09
C SER A 54 22.96 -14.08 24.32
N VAL A 55 23.15 -14.84 23.25
CA VAL A 55 23.38 -16.29 23.30
C VAL A 55 24.79 -16.66 22.83
N VAL A 56 25.31 -15.94 21.84
CA VAL A 56 26.63 -16.16 21.26
C VAL A 56 27.39 -14.85 21.11
N THR A 57 28.71 -14.92 21.17
CA THR A 57 29.58 -13.77 20.87
C THR A 57 29.84 -13.70 19.37
N CYS A 58 29.52 -12.57 18.75
CA CYS A 58 29.55 -12.40 17.30
C CYS A 58 30.68 -11.49 16.82
N ASP A 59 31.03 -11.59 15.54
CA ASP A 59 32.02 -10.72 14.91
C ASP A 59 31.50 -9.26 14.87
N PRO A 60 32.33 -8.24 15.17
CA PRO A 60 31.91 -6.84 15.19
C PRO A 60 31.24 -6.30 13.92
N SER A 61 31.38 -7.01 12.79
CA SER A 61 30.73 -6.66 11.53
C SER A 61 29.26 -7.08 11.42
N THR A 62 28.75 -7.93 12.31
CA THR A 62 27.36 -8.43 12.29
C THR A 62 26.44 -7.62 13.21
N THR A 63 25.12 -7.77 13.07
CA THR A 63 24.13 -7.08 13.93
C THR A 63 24.44 -7.23 15.42
N CYS A 64 24.69 -8.45 15.89
CA CYS A 64 25.00 -8.71 17.29
C CYS A 64 26.40 -8.30 17.73
N GLY A 65 27.38 -8.26 16.81
CA GLY A 65 28.73 -7.79 17.14
C GLY A 65 28.88 -6.26 17.06
N ARG A 66 27.96 -5.57 16.36
CA ARG A 66 27.89 -4.10 16.32
C ARG A 66 27.15 -3.53 17.53
N LEU A 67 26.42 -4.35 18.30
CA LEU A 67 25.91 -3.93 19.60
C LEU A 67 27.12 -3.55 20.50
N PRO A 68 27.09 -2.42 21.21
CA PRO A 68 28.27 -1.88 21.90
C PRO A 68 28.88 -2.80 22.98
N ASP A 69 28.17 -3.86 23.37
CA ASP A 69 28.64 -4.90 24.30
C ASP A 69 28.83 -6.29 23.66
N GLY A 70 28.79 -6.39 22.32
CA GLY A 70 28.95 -7.66 21.59
C GLY A 70 27.88 -8.70 21.92
N GLY A 71 26.67 -8.23 22.29
CA GLY A 71 25.58 -9.08 22.76
C GLY A 71 25.79 -9.67 24.17
N GLY A 72 26.86 -9.26 24.87
CA GLY A 72 27.07 -9.57 26.28
C GLY A 72 26.35 -8.58 27.20
N ASP A 73 26.08 -9.06 28.42
CA ASP A 73 25.66 -8.32 29.63
C ASP A 73 26.28 -6.90 29.65
N CYS A 74 25.45 -5.88 29.43
CA CYS A 74 25.87 -4.50 29.59
C CYS A 74 26.39 -4.31 31.02
N THR A 75 27.52 -3.61 31.19
CA THR A 75 28.07 -3.38 32.52
C THR A 75 27.77 -1.95 32.95
N PRO A 76 26.89 -1.71 33.96
CA PRO A 76 26.57 -0.35 34.37
C PRO A 76 27.84 0.39 34.80
N THR A 77 28.20 1.43 34.06
CA THR A 77 29.37 2.28 34.29
C THR A 77 29.00 3.52 35.10
N GLY A 78 27.71 3.87 35.17
CA GLY A 78 27.23 5.07 35.84
C GLY A 78 25.73 5.31 35.69
N ALA A 79 25.32 6.54 35.94
CA ALA A 79 24.01 7.05 35.53
C ALA A 79 24.20 7.87 34.25
N GLU A 80 23.20 7.89 33.39
CA GLU A 80 23.19 8.66 32.14
C GLU A 80 22.67 10.08 32.38
N ASP A 81 23.34 10.83 33.27
CA ASP A 81 22.89 12.15 33.73
C ASP A 81 24.00 13.22 33.63
N SER A 82 24.92 13.04 32.69
CA SER A 82 26.00 13.99 32.44
C SER A 82 26.37 14.08 30.97
N GLU A 83 26.82 15.24 30.52
CA GLU A 83 27.22 15.47 29.12
C GLU A 83 28.24 14.45 28.59
N ALA A 84 29.15 13.96 29.44
CA ALA A 84 30.12 12.95 29.04
C ALA A 84 29.52 11.53 28.95
N ALA A 85 28.46 11.25 29.71
CA ALA A 85 27.76 9.96 29.69
C ALA A 85 26.64 9.91 28.64
N CYS A 86 26.20 11.08 28.17
CA CYS A 86 25.12 11.26 27.19
C CYS A 86 25.63 11.50 25.76
N THR A 87 26.93 11.38 25.51
CA THR A 87 27.55 11.60 24.19
C THR A 87 28.69 10.61 23.89
N ASP A 88 28.79 9.51 24.65
CA ASP A 88 29.90 8.56 24.56
C ASP A 88 29.60 7.28 23.78
N GLY A 89 28.37 7.10 23.30
CA GLY A 89 27.95 5.95 22.50
C GLY A 89 27.65 4.71 23.33
N VAL A 90 27.48 4.84 24.65
CA VAL A 90 27.38 3.71 25.60
C VAL A 90 26.14 3.85 26.48
N ASP A 91 25.36 2.78 26.60
CA ASP A 91 24.28 2.64 27.58
C ASP A 91 24.90 2.46 28.99
N ASN A 92 25.14 3.60 29.65
CA ASN A 92 25.93 3.65 30.87
C ASN A 92 25.14 3.16 32.09
N ASP A 93 23.80 3.20 32.02
CA ASP A 93 22.90 2.77 33.09
C ASP A 93 22.14 1.45 32.82
N CYS A 94 22.35 0.86 31.65
CA CYS A 94 21.85 -0.44 31.20
C CYS A 94 20.34 -0.53 30.99
N ASN A 95 19.67 0.57 30.62
CA ASN A 95 18.22 0.58 30.47
C ASN A 95 17.73 0.32 29.02
N GLY A 96 18.65 0.13 28.08
CA GLY A 96 18.38 -0.13 26.66
C GLY A 96 18.34 1.12 25.79
N PHE A 97 18.51 2.30 26.38
CA PHE A 97 18.69 3.57 25.72
C PHE A 97 20.12 4.05 25.98
N PHE A 98 20.70 4.77 25.02
CA PHE A 98 22.04 5.33 25.20
C PHE A 98 22.06 6.74 24.61
N ASP A 99 22.93 7.57 25.16
CA ASP A 99 23.09 8.97 24.81
C ASP A 99 21.73 9.69 24.79
N CYS A 100 21.42 10.42 23.73
CA CYS A 100 20.23 11.26 23.68
C CYS A 100 18.91 10.52 23.44
N ARG A 101 18.99 9.22 23.15
CA ARG A 101 17.81 8.36 23.23
C ARG A 101 17.45 8.00 24.67
N ASP A 102 18.35 8.20 25.64
CA ASP A 102 18.04 8.02 27.05
C ASP A 102 17.31 9.25 27.61
N PHE A 103 16.14 9.02 28.20
CA PHE A 103 15.34 10.08 28.82
C PHE A 103 16.08 10.82 29.96
N ALA A 104 17.01 10.16 30.65
CA ALA A 104 17.88 10.75 31.66
C ALA A 104 18.84 11.80 31.06
N CYS A 105 19.15 11.70 29.77
CA CYS A 105 20.03 12.60 29.02
C CYS A 105 19.35 13.84 28.44
N SER A 106 18.03 13.97 28.53
CA SER A 106 17.24 15.10 27.98
C SER A 106 17.74 16.52 28.34
N ALA A 107 18.51 16.67 29.43
CA ALA A 107 19.10 17.97 29.82
C ALA A 107 20.47 18.27 29.17
N PHE A 108 21.07 17.29 28.48
CA PHE A 108 22.42 17.32 27.92
C PHE A 108 22.46 17.12 26.41
N CYS A 109 21.32 16.83 25.80
CA CYS A 109 21.15 16.74 24.36
C CYS A 109 21.07 18.12 23.72
N GLY A 110 21.41 18.16 22.43
CA GLY A 110 21.12 19.32 21.61
C GLY A 110 19.62 19.51 21.42
N ALA A 111 19.24 20.31 20.44
CA ALA A 111 17.84 20.52 20.14
C ALA A 111 17.64 20.53 18.63
N GLU A 112 16.80 19.61 18.16
CA GLU A 112 16.36 19.48 16.76
C GLU A 112 15.01 20.18 16.57
N ASN A 113 14.93 21.47 16.92
CA ASN A 113 13.63 22.13 17.06
C ASN A 113 13.61 23.57 16.53
N SER A 114 14.29 23.80 15.42
CA SER A 114 14.24 25.07 14.71
C SER A 114 14.42 24.81 13.22
N ASN A 115 13.92 25.69 12.35
CA ASN A 115 14.09 25.52 10.90
C ASN A 115 15.58 25.36 10.52
N THR A 116 16.48 26.02 11.24
CA THR A 116 17.93 25.91 11.01
C THR A 116 18.52 24.56 11.40
N THR A 117 18.03 23.93 12.46
CA THR A 117 18.52 22.62 12.95
C THR A 117 17.75 21.44 12.38
N CYS A 118 16.64 21.71 11.69
CA CYS A 118 15.78 20.72 11.04
C CYS A 118 15.98 20.69 9.52
N ASN A 119 17.02 21.37 9.01
CA ASN A 119 17.39 21.37 7.59
C ASN A 119 18.90 21.68 7.44
N ASP A 120 19.74 21.16 8.34
CA ASP A 120 21.20 21.31 8.23
C ASP A 120 21.95 20.00 7.96
N GLY A 121 21.23 18.89 7.80
CA GLY A 121 21.80 17.59 7.48
C GLY A 121 22.44 16.90 8.68
N LEU A 122 22.17 17.38 9.90
CA LEU A 122 22.77 16.90 11.13
C LEU A 122 21.70 16.51 12.15
N ASP A 123 21.86 15.33 12.73
CA ASP A 123 21.22 14.93 13.99
C ASP A 123 21.82 15.78 15.13
N ASN A 124 21.18 16.92 15.39
CA ASN A 124 21.63 17.97 16.29
C ASN A 124 21.36 17.64 17.75
N ASP A 125 20.37 16.80 18.03
CA ASP A 125 20.09 16.32 19.37
C ASP A 125 20.58 14.90 19.67
N THR A 126 21.10 14.19 18.66
CA THR A 126 21.78 12.88 18.71
C THR A 126 20.86 11.70 19.09
N ASP A 127 19.57 11.79 18.78
CA ASP A 127 18.61 10.73 19.05
C ASP A 127 18.53 9.66 17.92
N GLY A 128 19.24 9.89 16.81
CA GLY A 128 19.35 8.99 15.67
C GLY A 128 18.42 9.30 14.51
N PHE A 129 17.60 10.34 14.62
CA PHE A 129 16.84 10.91 13.52
C PHE A 129 17.53 12.20 13.02
N THR A 130 17.22 12.66 11.81
CA THR A 130 17.90 13.83 11.23
C THR A 130 16.89 14.65 10.44
N ASP A 131 16.91 15.95 10.68
CA ASP A 131 16.07 16.95 10.04
C ASP A 131 14.58 16.56 10.09
N CYS A 132 13.91 16.51 8.94
CA CYS A 132 12.48 16.22 8.87
C CYS A 132 12.09 14.76 9.12
N ASP A 133 13.07 13.86 9.24
CA ASP A 133 12.85 12.52 9.76
C ASP A 133 12.75 12.52 11.31
N ASP A 134 13.11 13.62 11.96
CA ASP A 134 13.01 13.83 13.40
C ASP A 134 11.60 14.29 13.81
N ARG A 135 11.09 13.67 14.87
CA ARG A 135 9.79 13.98 15.44
C ARG A 135 9.72 15.39 16.04
N ASP A 136 10.82 15.89 16.60
CA ASP A 136 10.90 17.23 17.18
C ASP A 136 10.87 18.34 16.10
N CYS A 137 11.05 17.94 14.83
CA CYS A 137 10.90 18.77 13.63
C CYS A 137 9.52 18.72 12.98
N GLU A 138 8.60 17.81 13.36
CA GLU A 138 7.28 17.62 12.72
C GLU A 138 6.45 18.90 12.59
N GLU A 139 6.56 19.85 13.53
CA GLU A 139 5.79 21.11 13.52
C GLU A 139 6.53 22.26 12.82
N ARG A 140 7.69 22.01 12.19
CA ARG A 140 8.48 23.05 11.52
C ARG A 140 8.02 23.27 10.10
N VAL A 141 7.96 24.55 9.73
CA VAL A 141 7.56 24.95 8.37
C VAL A 141 8.53 24.41 7.32
N VAL A 142 9.82 24.27 7.67
CA VAL A 142 10.85 23.69 6.79
C VAL A 142 10.57 22.24 6.40
N CYS A 143 9.85 21.49 7.25
CA CYS A 143 9.50 20.09 7.00
C CYS A 143 8.12 19.91 6.36
N ALA A 144 7.29 20.96 6.37
CA ALA A 144 6.09 20.98 5.55
C ALA A 144 6.43 21.20 4.07
N GLY A 145 7.57 21.82 3.79
CA GLY A 145 8.09 22.15 2.47
C GLY A 145 7.23 23.16 1.71
N GLU A 146 7.80 23.75 0.66
CA GLU A 146 7.08 24.60 -0.28
C GLU A 146 6.24 23.78 -1.28
N ALA A 147 5.46 22.81 -0.83
CA ALA A 147 4.88 21.78 -1.69
C ALA A 147 3.54 22.15 -2.39
N THR A 148 3.29 23.41 -2.76
CA THR A 148 2.03 23.79 -3.45
C THR A 148 2.24 24.71 -4.64
N ASN A 149 1.42 24.57 -5.69
CA ASN A 149 1.47 25.46 -6.86
C ASN A 149 1.36 26.95 -6.51
N ALA A 150 0.63 27.29 -5.44
CA ALA A 150 0.51 28.65 -4.97
C ALA A 150 1.80 29.16 -4.31
N ASN A 151 2.38 28.36 -3.42
CA ASN A 151 3.61 28.73 -2.73
C ASN A 151 4.79 28.76 -3.72
N CYS A 152 4.92 27.74 -4.58
CA CYS A 152 5.96 27.63 -5.62
C CYS A 152 5.94 28.70 -6.72
N SER A 153 5.10 29.73 -6.61
CA SER A 153 4.98 30.77 -7.63
C SER A 153 4.68 32.16 -7.06
N ASP A 154 4.78 32.36 -5.74
CA ASP A 154 4.46 33.63 -5.09
C ASP A 154 5.67 34.54 -4.82
N GLY A 155 6.89 34.05 -5.08
CA GLY A 155 8.13 34.79 -4.90
C GLY A 155 8.61 34.87 -3.46
N MET A 156 8.09 34.01 -2.58
CA MET A 156 8.47 33.90 -1.17
C MET A 156 9.07 32.52 -0.89
N ASP A 157 9.97 32.49 0.09
CA ASP A 157 10.53 31.28 0.71
C ASP A 157 9.57 30.90 1.86
N ASN A 158 8.60 30.02 1.56
CA ASN A 158 7.44 29.79 2.43
C ASN A 158 7.69 28.78 3.55
N ASP A 159 8.73 27.97 3.42
CA ASP A 159 9.21 26.99 4.38
C ASP A 159 10.50 27.43 5.11
N GLU A 160 11.08 28.57 4.70
CA GLU A 160 12.26 29.23 5.29
C GLU A 160 13.53 28.38 5.21
N ASP A 161 13.65 27.58 4.16
CA ASP A 161 14.78 26.70 3.84
C ASP A 161 15.93 27.47 3.12
N GLY A 162 15.60 28.64 2.56
CA GLY A 162 16.52 29.55 1.88
C GLY A 162 16.49 29.48 0.35
N MET A 163 15.70 28.56 -0.23
CA MET A 163 15.30 28.52 -1.62
C MET A 163 13.94 29.21 -1.80
N THR A 164 13.48 29.34 -3.04
CA THR A 164 12.26 30.13 -3.34
C THR A 164 11.67 29.67 -4.66
N ASP A 165 10.36 29.44 -4.70
CA ASP A 165 9.61 29.03 -5.89
C ASP A 165 10.29 27.83 -6.59
N CYS A 166 10.33 27.81 -7.92
CA CYS A 166 10.99 26.76 -8.69
C CYS A 166 12.51 26.59 -8.41
N MET A 167 13.18 27.50 -7.72
CA MET A 167 14.57 27.24 -7.30
C MET A 167 14.65 26.32 -6.08
N ASP A 168 13.52 26.11 -5.43
CA ASP A 168 13.30 25.17 -4.35
C ASP A 168 13.20 23.73 -4.89
N GLU A 169 13.79 22.80 -4.14
CA GLU A 169 13.72 21.36 -4.42
C GLU A 169 12.34 20.80 -4.05
N ASP A 170 11.67 21.34 -3.04
CA ASP A 170 10.32 20.93 -2.64
C ASP A 170 9.27 21.29 -3.71
N CYS A 171 9.58 22.26 -4.57
CA CYS A 171 8.76 22.65 -5.71
C CYS A 171 8.96 21.78 -6.96
N GLN A 172 9.80 20.75 -6.91
CA GLN A 172 10.05 19.87 -8.06
C GLN A 172 9.11 18.67 -8.13
N GLN A 173 8.13 18.55 -7.24
CA GLN A 173 7.17 17.45 -7.21
C GLN A 173 6.26 17.40 -8.45
N GLU A 174 5.82 16.21 -8.82
CA GLU A 174 5.01 15.95 -10.01
C GLU A 174 3.72 16.80 -10.10
N ALA A 175 2.99 16.96 -8.99
CA ALA A 175 1.78 17.78 -8.94
C ALA A 175 2.04 19.30 -8.98
N ILE A 176 3.29 19.75 -9.00
CA ILE A 176 3.67 21.15 -9.15
C ILE A 176 3.84 21.49 -10.63
N VAL A 177 2.82 22.10 -11.22
CA VAL A 177 2.76 22.43 -12.66
C VAL A 177 3.29 23.84 -12.97
N VAL A 178 3.53 24.65 -11.95
CA VAL A 178 4.08 26.01 -12.08
C VAL A 178 5.60 26.02 -12.35
N CYS A 179 6.26 24.86 -12.22
CA CYS A 179 7.71 24.69 -12.41
C CYS A 179 8.04 23.67 -13.53
N ASP A 180 9.12 23.98 -14.25
CA ASP A 180 9.82 23.09 -15.19
C ASP A 180 11.31 23.21 -14.84
N GLY A 181 11.76 22.30 -13.97
CA GLY A 181 13.01 22.45 -13.24
C GLY A 181 13.03 23.77 -12.48
N THR A 182 14.15 24.50 -12.58
CA THR A 182 14.32 25.80 -11.93
C THR A 182 13.60 26.97 -12.60
N THR A 183 12.66 26.72 -13.51
CA THR A 183 12.03 27.75 -14.33
C THR A 183 10.52 27.79 -14.16
N PRO A 184 9.92 28.98 -13.88
CA PRO A 184 8.48 29.12 -13.86
C PRO A 184 7.87 28.93 -15.26
N THR A 185 6.86 28.08 -15.36
CA THR A 185 6.14 27.78 -16.62
C THR A 185 5.13 28.86 -16.99
N GLY A 186 4.71 29.68 -16.02
CA GLY A 186 3.79 30.80 -16.20
C GLY A 186 2.34 30.35 -16.45
N VAL A 187 1.98 29.14 -16.04
CA VAL A 187 0.59 28.67 -16.09
C VAL A 187 -0.29 29.51 -15.18
N SER A 188 -1.51 29.80 -15.63
CA SER A 188 -2.50 30.48 -14.79
C SER A 188 -3.21 29.50 -13.85
N GLU A 189 -3.65 30.02 -12.70
CA GLU A 189 -4.32 29.26 -11.63
C GLU A 189 -5.53 28.44 -12.12
N ASP A 190 -6.28 28.95 -13.10
CA ASP A 190 -7.43 28.26 -13.69
C ASP A 190 -7.06 27.00 -14.50
N MET A 191 -5.78 26.82 -14.82
CA MET A 191 -5.28 25.65 -15.55
C MET A 191 -4.66 24.59 -14.65
N TRP A 192 -4.38 24.87 -13.38
CA TRP A 192 -3.62 23.97 -12.51
C TRP A 192 -4.25 22.59 -12.41
N ALA A 193 -5.54 22.51 -12.05
CA ALA A 193 -6.24 21.24 -11.89
C ALA A 193 -6.18 20.34 -13.15
N ALA A 194 -6.35 20.92 -14.34
CA ALA A 194 -6.31 20.15 -15.58
C ALA A 194 -4.89 19.66 -15.92
N MET A 195 -3.86 20.43 -15.56
CA MET A 195 -2.47 20.03 -15.79
C MET A 195 -1.99 19.02 -14.75
N ILE A 196 -2.38 19.18 -13.48
CA ILE A 196 -2.11 18.19 -12.43
C ILE A 196 -2.72 16.85 -12.83
N MET A 197 -3.98 16.85 -13.25
CA MET A 197 -4.64 15.65 -13.78
C MET A 197 -3.87 15.02 -14.95
N THR A 198 -3.22 15.84 -15.78
CA THR A 198 -2.46 15.31 -16.93
C THR A 198 -1.08 14.79 -16.53
N ARG A 199 -0.45 15.34 -15.48
CA ARG A 199 0.83 14.81 -14.98
C ARG A 199 0.60 13.52 -14.23
N CYS A 200 -0.25 13.59 -13.21
CA CYS A 200 -0.55 12.49 -12.30
C CYS A 200 -1.31 11.28 -12.90
N THR A 201 -1.52 11.20 -14.23
CA THR A 201 -2.18 10.04 -14.87
C THR A 201 -1.60 9.70 -16.25
N ASN A 202 -0.37 10.11 -16.58
CA ASN A 202 0.19 9.93 -17.92
C ASN A 202 1.18 8.76 -18.06
N GLY A 203 1.45 8.02 -16.99
CA GLY A 203 2.39 6.89 -16.96
C GLY A 203 3.85 7.32 -16.98
N ILE A 204 4.17 8.56 -16.62
CA ILE A 204 5.52 9.14 -16.68
C ILE A 204 5.91 9.70 -15.32
N ASP A 205 7.10 9.29 -14.86
CA ASP A 205 7.82 9.92 -13.76
C ASP A 205 8.27 11.34 -14.18
N ASP A 206 7.39 12.31 -13.92
CA ASP A 206 7.53 13.71 -14.36
C ASP A 206 8.53 14.51 -13.49
N ASP A 207 8.83 14.06 -12.26
CA ASP A 207 9.79 14.69 -11.34
C ASP A 207 11.11 13.92 -11.17
N GLY A 208 11.18 12.66 -11.58
CA GLY A 208 12.38 11.83 -11.63
C GLY A 208 12.71 11.11 -10.34
N ASP A 209 11.75 10.98 -9.40
CA ASP A 209 11.95 10.32 -8.10
C ASP A 209 11.74 8.79 -8.12
N ALA A 210 11.39 8.24 -9.31
CA ALA A 210 11.04 6.85 -9.59
C ALA A 210 9.68 6.39 -9.07
N ARG A 211 8.83 7.32 -8.63
CA ARG A 211 7.38 7.18 -8.52
C ARG A 211 6.76 7.99 -9.66
N PHE A 212 5.53 7.66 -10.01
CA PHE A 212 4.82 8.35 -11.07
C PHE A 212 3.34 8.25 -10.81
N ASP A 213 2.59 9.23 -11.31
CA ASP A 213 1.14 9.27 -11.21
C ASP A 213 0.67 9.07 -9.76
N CYS A 214 -0.30 8.19 -9.55
CA CYS A 214 -0.86 7.91 -8.24
C CYS A 214 0.01 7.01 -7.35
N GLY A 215 1.17 6.55 -7.84
CA GLY A 215 2.22 6.00 -6.99
C GLY A 215 3.03 7.08 -6.26
N GLU A 216 2.91 8.34 -6.69
CA GLU A 216 3.59 9.51 -6.15
C GLU A 216 2.74 10.21 -5.07
N PHE A 217 3.40 10.71 -4.02
CA PHE A 217 2.75 11.30 -2.85
C PHE A 217 2.06 12.64 -3.15
N SER A 218 2.72 13.59 -3.83
CA SER A 218 2.17 14.87 -4.27
C SER A 218 0.92 14.75 -5.15
N CYS A 219 0.84 13.69 -5.97
CA CYS A 219 -0.33 13.32 -6.75
C CYS A 219 -1.44 12.72 -5.87
N LEU A 220 -1.10 11.92 -4.86
CA LEU A 220 -2.05 11.42 -3.85
C LEU A 220 -2.81 12.53 -3.12
N TRP A 221 -2.13 13.65 -2.81
CA TRP A 221 -2.75 14.81 -2.16
C TRP A 221 -3.67 15.60 -3.09
N ASN A 222 -3.59 15.40 -4.42
CA ASN A 222 -4.50 15.94 -5.42
C ASN A 222 -5.57 14.90 -5.80
N TYR A 223 -6.45 14.67 -4.83
CA TYR A 223 -7.54 13.66 -4.80
C TYR A 223 -8.29 13.40 -6.13
N PRO A 224 -8.63 14.39 -6.99
CA PRO A 224 -9.36 14.09 -8.23
C PRO A 224 -8.58 13.31 -9.28
N ALA A 225 -7.23 13.33 -9.25
CA ALA A 225 -6.40 12.59 -10.20
C ALA A 225 -6.31 11.10 -9.87
N CYS A 226 -6.42 10.77 -8.58
CA CYS A 226 -6.22 9.43 -8.04
C CYS A 226 -7.48 8.85 -7.36
N GLU A 227 -8.64 9.49 -7.51
CA GLU A 227 -9.92 8.83 -7.30
C GLU A 227 -10.04 7.74 -8.36
N ALA A 228 -9.64 6.52 -7.99
CA ALA A 228 -9.55 5.39 -8.90
C ALA A 228 -10.85 5.25 -9.72
N PRO A 229 -10.79 5.31 -11.07
CA PRO A 229 -11.86 4.77 -11.89
C PRO A 229 -12.03 3.28 -11.56
N ALA A 230 -13.15 2.68 -11.99
CA ALA A 230 -13.46 1.29 -11.68
C ALA A 230 -12.22 0.37 -11.91
N PRO A 231 -11.91 -0.54 -10.97
CA PRO A 231 -10.73 -1.41 -11.07
C PRO A 231 -10.69 -2.15 -12.41
N GLU A 232 -9.50 -2.58 -12.85
CA GLU A 232 -9.23 -3.27 -14.12
C GLU A 232 -9.83 -4.69 -14.17
N ARG A 233 -11.15 -4.81 -14.02
CA ARG A 233 -11.88 -6.07 -13.94
C ARG A 233 -13.22 -6.06 -14.67
N PHE A 234 -13.39 -5.10 -15.57
CA PHE A 234 -14.57 -4.93 -16.42
C PHE A 234 -14.14 -4.55 -17.84
N ASN A 235 -14.91 -4.92 -18.86
CA ASN A 235 -14.53 -4.74 -20.28
C ASN A 235 -14.23 -3.29 -20.67
N ALA A 236 -14.81 -2.31 -19.98
CA ALA A 236 -14.55 -0.90 -20.22
C ALA A 236 -13.17 -0.46 -19.70
N ALA A 237 -12.80 -0.90 -18.49
CA ALA A 237 -11.52 -0.60 -17.88
C ALA A 237 -10.39 -1.38 -18.56
N CYS A 238 -10.63 -2.65 -18.92
CA CYS A 238 -9.64 -3.51 -19.59
C CYS A 238 -9.36 -3.16 -21.08
N ALA A 239 -9.78 -2.00 -21.55
CA ALA A 239 -9.61 -1.56 -22.94
C ALA A 239 -9.51 -0.04 -23.10
N ASP A 240 -9.32 0.71 -22.01
CA ASP A 240 -9.25 2.18 -22.05
C ASP A 240 -7.80 2.72 -22.06
N GLY A 241 -6.81 1.86 -21.84
CA GLY A 241 -5.38 2.18 -21.86
C GLY A 241 -4.90 2.92 -20.62
N ILE A 242 -5.62 2.80 -19.50
CA ILE A 242 -5.31 3.44 -18.22
C ILE A 242 -5.06 2.34 -17.18
N ASP A 243 -4.06 2.52 -16.32
CA ASP A 243 -3.80 1.66 -15.15
C ASP A 243 -4.77 2.05 -14.03
N ASN A 244 -5.95 1.42 -13.99
CA ASN A 244 -7.04 1.86 -13.09
C ASN A 244 -6.84 1.48 -11.62
N ASP A 245 -6.00 0.49 -11.32
CA ASP A 245 -5.73 0.03 -9.95
C ASP A 245 -4.27 0.26 -9.47
N MET A 246 -3.46 0.88 -10.33
CA MET A 246 -2.16 1.48 -10.05
C MET A 246 -1.08 0.48 -9.67
N ASP A 247 -1.16 -0.73 -10.24
CA ASP A 247 -0.18 -1.79 -9.99
C ASP A 247 0.95 -1.83 -11.03
N GLY A 248 0.88 -0.95 -12.03
CA GLY A 248 1.85 -0.80 -13.11
C GLY A 248 1.56 -1.66 -14.34
N LEU A 249 0.43 -2.37 -14.37
CA LEU A 249 -0.09 -3.07 -15.54
C LEU A 249 -1.28 -2.29 -16.12
N THR A 250 -1.55 -2.49 -17.41
CA THR A 250 -2.63 -1.77 -18.11
C THR A 250 -3.41 -2.73 -18.99
N ASP A 251 -4.73 -2.61 -18.99
CA ASP A 251 -5.63 -3.38 -19.86
C ASP A 251 -5.34 -4.90 -19.77
N CYS A 252 -5.16 -5.58 -20.92
CA CYS A 252 -4.95 -7.02 -20.97
C CYS A 252 -3.62 -7.48 -20.38
N GLU A 253 -2.64 -6.59 -20.19
CA GLU A 253 -1.43 -6.96 -19.47
C GLU A 253 -1.72 -7.24 -17.99
N GLU A 254 -2.86 -6.72 -17.49
CA GLU A 254 -3.28 -6.96 -16.12
C GLU A 254 -3.96 -8.32 -15.93
N THR A 255 -3.65 -8.95 -14.80
CA THR A 255 -4.19 -10.24 -14.35
C THR A 255 -5.68 -10.15 -14.06
N ALA A 256 -6.15 -9.05 -13.48
CA ALA A 256 -7.57 -8.82 -13.24
C ALA A 256 -8.41 -8.73 -14.55
N CYS A 257 -7.80 -8.36 -15.67
CA CYS A 257 -8.43 -8.38 -17.00
C CYS A 257 -8.44 -9.75 -17.68
N GLN A 258 -7.89 -10.79 -17.04
CA GLN A 258 -7.83 -12.16 -17.55
C GLN A 258 -8.89 -13.09 -16.94
N GLN A 259 -9.94 -12.50 -16.38
CA GLN A 259 -11.04 -13.20 -15.72
C GLN A 259 -12.19 -13.54 -16.69
N GLU A 260 -12.98 -14.57 -16.35
CA GLU A 260 -14.19 -14.95 -17.07
C GLU A 260 -15.17 -13.76 -17.21
N GLY A 261 -15.78 -13.62 -18.39
CA GLY A 261 -16.67 -12.49 -18.70
C GLY A 261 -15.95 -11.22 -19.19
N ILE A 262 -14.62 -11.16 -19.17
CA ILE A 262 -13.83 -10.13 -19.87
C ILE A 262 -13.51 -10.60 -21.29
N VAL A 263 -14.11 -9.95 -22.28
CA VAL A 263 -14.10 -10.37 -23.69
C VAL A 263 -13.21 -9.49 -24.56
N VAL A 264 -12.67 -8.41 -24.00
CA VAL A 264 -11.76 -7.48 -24.69
C VAL A 264 -10.32 -8.00 -24.76
N CYS A 265 -9.99 -9.06 -24.02
CA CYS A 265 -8.67 -9.65 -23.93
C CYS A 265 -8.65 -11.12 -24.41
N ASP A 266 -7.55 -11.51 -25.06
CA ASP A 266 -7.17 -12.88 -25.41
C ASP A 266 -5.79 -13.15 -24.77
N GLY A 267 -5.82 -13.51 -23.48
CA GLY A 267 -4.64 -13.50 -22.61
C GLY A 267 -4.09 -12.08 -22.45
N ALA A 268 -2.76 -11.93 -22.50
CA ALA A 268 -2.07 -10.65 -22.35
C ALA A 268 -2.13 -9.75 -23.61
N SER A 269 -3.17 -9.86 -24.42
CA SER A 269 -3.28 -9.11 -25.68
C SER A 269 -4.74 -8.76 -25.96
N PRO A 270 -5.02 -7.60 -26.57
CA PRO A 270 -6.38 -7.25 -26.98
C PRO A 270 -6.95 -8.28 -27.97
N ALA A 271 -8.24 -8.59 -27.82
CA ALA A 271 -8.96 -9.47 -28.72
C ALA A 271 -8.95 -8.93 -30.17
N ASP A 272 -8.87 -9.83 -31.16
CA ASP A 272 -8.91 -9.49 -32.59
C ASP A 272 -10.05 -10.24 -33.31
N PRO A 273 -11.13 -9.56 -33.74
CA PRO A 273 -11.36 -8.11 -33.61
C PRO A 273 -11.74 -7.69 -32.19
N LEU A 274 -11.33 -6.49 -31.79
CA LEU A 274 -11.70 -5.90 -30.48
C LEU A 274 -13.23 -5.67 -30.44
N PRO A 275 -13.96 -6.26 -29.49
CA PRO A 275 -15.38 -6.03 -29.33
C PRO A 275 -15.69 -4.57 -29.02
N GLY A 276 -16.80 -4.05 -29.54
CA GLY A 276 -17.31 -2.75 -29.10
C GLY A 276 -18.15 -2.87 -27.82
N ALA A 277 -18.30 -1.77 -27.07
CA ALA A 277 -19.11 -1.75 -25.85
C ALA A 277 -20.58 -2.22 -26.02
N ALA A 278 -21.12 -2.14 -27.24
CA ALA A 278 -22.47 -2.66 -27.53
C ALA A 278 -22.54 -4.19 -27.61
N GLU A 279 -21.40 -4.88 -27.63
CA GLU A 279 -21.29 -6.33 -27.76
C GLU A 279 -20.93 -7.00 -26.42
N TYR A 280 -20.40 -6.25 -25.46
CA TYR A 280 -19.93 -6.75 -24.15
C TYR A 280 -20.96 -7.66 -23.51
N GLU A 281 -22.20 -7.19 -23.31
CA GLU A 281 -23.25 -7.99 -22.67
C GLU A 281 -23.46 -9.35 -23.34
N SER A 282 -23.52 -9.37 -24.67
CA SER A 282 -23.82 -10.61 -25.41
C SER A 282 -22.67 -11.61 -25.39
N LEU A 283 -21.43 -11.12 -25.36
CA LEU A 283 -20.23 -11.94 -25.36
C LEU A 283 -19.91 -12.40 -23.94
N SER A 284 -19.95 -11.50 -22.95
CA SER A 284 -19.74 -11.84 -21.53
C SER A 284 -20.76 -12.87 -21.04
N ASN A 285 -22.04 -12.72 -21.41
CA ASN A 285 -23.05 -13.75 -21.13
C ASN A 285 -22.77 -15.10 -21.79
N ALA A 286 -22.11 -15.11 -22.96
CA ALA A 286 -21.80 -16.34 -23.68
C ALA A 286 -20.64 -17.09 -23.03
N GLU A 287 -19.65 -16.39 -22.48
CA GLU A 287 -18.60 -16.98 -21.65
C GLU A 287 -19.20 -17.48 -20.33
N CYS A 288 -19.90 -16.61 -19.60
CA CYS A 288 -20.50 -16.89 -18.28
C CYS A 288 -21.74 -17.80 -18.29
N SER A 289 -21.96 -18.62 -19.33
CA SER A 289 -23.04 -19.61 -19.36
C SER A 289 -22.72 -20.86 -20.18
N ASN A 290 -21.45 -21.09 -20.51
CA ASN A 290 -21.01 -22.16 -21.38
C ASN A 290 -20.52 -23.42 -20.62
N GLY A 291 -20.32 -23.33 -19.30
CA GLY A 291 -19.87 -24.42 -18.45
C GLY A 291 -18.36 -24.70 -18.52
N ILE A 292 -17.56 -23.72 -18.91
CA ILE A 292 -16.10 -23.76 -19.01
C ILE A 292 -15.54 -22.71 -18.03
N ASN A 293 -14.30 -22.90 -17.57
CA ASN A 293 -13.58 -21.86 -16.83
C ASN A 293 -12.59 -21.22 -17.80
N GLU A 294 -12.77 -19.94 -18.08
CA GLU A 294 -11.95 -19.13 -18.99
C GLU A 294 -10.98 -18.19 -18.26
N ASP A 295 -10.79 -18.36 -16.95
CA ASP A 295 -9.80 -17.58 -16.20
C ASP A 295 -8.38 -17.98 -16.63
N ALA A 296 -7.72 -17.12 -17.39
CA ALA A 296 -6.38 -17.43 -17.89
C ALA A 296 -5.30 -17.38 -16.78
N ALA A 297 -5.61 -16.76 -15.63
CA ALA A 297 -4.69 -16.49 -14.53
C ALA A 297 -4.60 -17.59 -13.44
N LEU A 298 -5.52 -18.56 -13.40
CA LEU A 298 -5.52 -19.59 -12.35
C LEU A 298 -4.93 -20.91 -12.86
N GLU A 299 -3.60 -21.07 -12.73
CA GLU A 299 -2.89 -22.33 -13.03
C GLU A 299 -3.37 -23.54 -12.19
N ASP A 300 -4.16 -23.34 -11.13
CA ASP A 300 -4.77 -24.42 -10.32
C ASP A 300 -6.25 -24.67 -10.62
N GLY A 301 -6.81 -24.01 -11.64
CA GLY A 301 -8.21 -24.16 -12.03
C GLY A 301 -9.16 -23.64 -10.95
N GLY A 302 -9.76 -22.47 -11.17
CA GLY A 302 -10.97 -22.11 -10.45
C GLY A 302 -11.95 -23.29 -10.52
N THR A 303 -12.43 -23.77 -9.37
CA THR A 303 -13.51 -24.78 -9.35
C THR A 303 -14.87 -24.18 -9.69
N PHE A 304 -14.91 -22.85 -9.79
CA PHE A 304 -16.06 -22.04 -10.09
C PHE A 304 -16.03 -21.70 -11.59
N VAL A 305 -17.21 -21.65 -12.18
CA VAL A 305 -17.48 -21.64 -13.62
C VAL A 305 -18.78 -20.88 -13.79
N ASP A 306 -18.89 -20.08 -14.85
CA ASP A 306 -20.08 -19.30 -15.15
C ASP A 306 -20.50 -18.45 -13.91
N CYS A 307 -21.80 -18.38 -13.63
CA CYS A 307 -22.37 -17.64 -12.50
C CYS A 307 -21.95 -18.13 -11.11
N MET A 308 -21.24 -19.25 -10.99
CA MET A 308 -20.62 -19.61 -9.70
C MET A 308 -19.29 -18.89 -9.48
N ASP A 309 -18.71 -18.35 -10.54
CA ASP A 309 -17.54 -17.49 -10.48
C ASP A 309 -17.93 -16.04 -10.13
N PHE A 310 -17.07 -15.40 -9.35
CA PHE A 310 -17.23 -14.02 -8.93
C PHE A 310 -16.99 -13.05 -10.08
N SER A 311 -16.08 -13.40 -11.00
CA SER A 311 -15.81 -12.64 -12.21
C SER A 311 -17.06 -12.53 -13.08
N CYS A 312 -17.86 -13.59 -13.17
CA CYS A 312 -19.14 -13.56 -13.88
C CYS A 312 -20.29 -12.97 -13.05
N SER A 313 -20.46 -13.39 -11.79
CA SER A 313 -21.61 -12.98 -10.97
C SER A 313 -21.60 -11.49 -10.59
N GLN A 314 -20.43 -10.86 -10.52
CA GLN A 314 -20.31 -9.43 -10.23
C GLN A 314 -20.01 -8.55 -11.43
N ASN A 315 -19.76 -9.11 -12.60
CA ASN A 315 -19.48 -8.29 -13.76
C ASN A 315 -20.77 -7.63 -14.27
N PRO A 316 -20.84 -6.29 -14.34
CA PRO A 316 -22.04 -5.56 -14.76
C PRO A 316 -22.41 -5.81 -16.24
N ASP A 317 -21.48 -6.30 -17.05
CA ASP A 317 -21.76 -6.73 -18.43
C ASP A 317 -22.45 -8.11 -18.46
N VAL A 318 -22.53 -8.84 -17.34
CA VAL A 318 -23.14 -10.17 -17.26
C VAL A 318 -24.55 -10.07 -16.67
N THR A 319 -25.55 -10.40 -17.49
CA THR A 319 -26.98 -10.37 -17.14
C THR A 319 -27.64 -11.75 -17.09
N VAL A 320 -26.92 -12.80 -17.51
CA VAL A 320 -27.38 -14.19 -17.44
C VAL A 320 -27.33 -14.76 -16.02
N CYS A 321 -26.50 -14.17 -15.17
CA CYS A 321 -26.32 -14.58 -13.78
C CYS A 321 -27.31 -13.87 -12.85
N PRO A 322 -27.88 -14.58 -11.86
CA PRO A 322 -28.62 -13.95 -10.78
C PRO A 322 -27.60 -13.29 -9.84
N GLY A 323 -27.36 -12.00 -10.03
CA GLY A 323 -26.40 -11.24 -9.23
C GLY A 323 -26.86 -9.80 -9.06
N GLU A 324 -26.60 -9.20 -7.89
CA GLU A 324 -26.79 -7.77 -7.67
C GLU A 324 -25.52 -7.01 -8.07
N ASN A 325 -25.27 -6.89 -9.38
CA ASN A 325 -23.99 -6.45 -9.92
C ASN A 325 -24.03 -5.09 -10.66
N SER A 326 -25.16 -4.40 -10.58
CA SER A 326 -25.39 -3.11 -11.24
C SER A 326 -26.16 -2.18 -10.32
N ASN A 327 -26.05 -0.87 -10.57
CA ASN A 327 -26.78 0.14 -9.83
C ASN A 327 -28.29 -0.11 -9.84
N GLU A 328 -28.85 -0.58 -10.96
CA GLU A 328 -30.28 -0.86 -11.09
C GLU A 328 -30.76 -2.00 -10.20
N LEU A 329 -29.94 -3.06 -10.06
CA LEU A 329 -30.25 -4.22 -9.24
C LEU A 329 -30.03 -3.93 -7.75
N CYS A 330 -28.97 -3.17 -7.44
CA CYS A 330 -28.63 -2.76 -6.07
C CYS A 330 -29.50 -1.61 -5.50
N MET A 331 -30.65 -1.31 -6.11
CA MET A 331 -31.59 -0.30 -5.59
C MET A 331 -33.06 -0.65 -5.84
N ASP A 332 -33.37 -1.89 -6.24
CA ASP A 332 -34.72 -2.29 -6.64
C ASP A 332 -35.55 -2.89 -5.49
N GLY A 333 -34.94 -3.10 -4.32
CA GLY A 333 -35.58 -3.66 -3.13
C GLY A 333 -35.78 -5.17 -3.20
N MET A 334 -35.06 -5.88 -4.06
CA MET A 334 -35.15 -7.34 -4.23
C MET A 334 -33.78 -8.00 -4.09
N ASP A 335 -33.70 -9.01 -3.24
CA ASP A 335 -32.61 -10.00 -3.19
C ASP A 335 -32.52 -10.74 -4.54
N ASN A 336 -31.72 -10.24 -5.49
CA ASN A 336 -31.67 -10.79 -6.86
C ASN A 336 -30.84 -12.08 -6.98
N ASP A 337 -29.99 -12.39 -5.99
CA ASP A 337 -29.16 -13.60 -5.95
C ASP A 337 -29.65 -14.67 -4.93
N ASP A 338 -30.76 -14.38 -4.22
CA ASP A 338 -31.41 -15.21 -3.20
C ASP A 338 -30.47 -15.56 -2.01
N ASN A 339 -29.47 -14.72 -1.70
CA ASN A 339 -28.50 -14.97 -0.63
C ASN A 339 -29.00 -14.51 0.77
N GLY A 340 -30.12 -13.78 0.82
CA GLY A 340 -30.77 -13.27 2.02
C GLY A 340 -30.46 -11.82 2.38
N PHE A 341 -29.67 -11.12 1.56
CA PHE A 341 -29.41 -9.69 1.64
C PHE A 341 -30.08 -8.98 0.45
N THR A 342 -30.19 -7.66 0.48
CA THR A 342 -30.95 -6.91 -0.53
C THR A 342 -30.30 -5.55 -0.72
N ASP A 343 -30.10 -5.15 -1.97
CA ASP A 343 -29.52 -3.87 -2.34
C ASP A 343 -28.18 -3.63 -1.60
N CYS A 344 -27.91 -2.41 -1.12
CA CYS A 344 -26.67 -2.07 -0.42
C CYS A 344 -26.45 -2.78 0.93
N MET A 345 -27.44 -3.53 1.45
CA MET A 345 -27.20 -4.46 2.57
C MET A 345 -26.47 -5.73 2.13
N ASP A 346 -26.44 -6.01 0.83
CA ASP A 346 -25.69 -7.09 0.23
C ASP A 346 -24.23 -6.71 0.03
N PHE A 347 -23.34 -7.65 0.28
CA PHE A 347 -21.92 -7.50 0.01
C PHE A 347 -21.63 -7.44 -1.49
N GLY A 348 -22.39 -8.18 -2.30
CA GLY A 348 -22.34 -8.16 -3.77
C GLY A 348 -22.66 -6.79 -4.35
N CYS A 349 -23.45 -5.96 -3.66
CA CYS A 349 -23.65 -4.57 -4.00
C CYS A 349 -22.60 -3.65 -3.35
N SER A 350 -22.51 -3.66 -2.02
CA SER A 350 -21.71 -2.69 -1.26
C SER A 350 -20.20 -2.80 -1.49
N GLN A 351 -19.72 -3.94 -2.00
CA GLN A 351 -18.30 -4.14 -2.32
C GLN A 351 -18.04 -4.29 -3.81
N ASN A 352 -19.05 -4.12 -4.65
CA ASN A 352 -18.87 -4.12 -6.09
C ASN A 352 -18.59 -2.70 -6.59
N PRO A 353 -17.39 -2.41 -7.11
CA PRO A 353 -16.99 -1.10 -7.61
C PRO A 353 -17.75 -0.65 -8.85
N ALA A 354 -18.43 -1.57 -9.56
CA ALA A 354 -19.36 -1.19 -10.62
C ALA A 354 -20.65 -0.57 -10.06
N VAL A 355 -20.93 -0.79 -8.76
CA VAL A 355 -22.10 -0.28 -8.05
C VAL A 355 -21.70 1.00 -7.31
N THR A 356 -22.08 2.14 -7.89
CA THR A 356 -21.79 3.47 -7.35
C THR A 356 -22.89 4.00 -6.44
N ILE A 357 -24.05 3.33 -6.37
CA ILE A 357 -25.20 3.78 -5.57
C ILE A 357 -25.03 3.47 -4.08
N CYS A 358 -24.25 2.46 -3.74
CA CYS A 358 -23.90 2.09 -2.36
C CYS A 358 -22.67 2.92 -1.93
N ALA A 359 -22.90 4.20 -1.66
CA ALA A 359 -21.83 5.17 -1.44
C ALA A 359 -21.30 5.11 -0.01
N THR A 360 -20.05 4.70 0.21
CA THR A 360 -19.50 4.49 1.57
C THR A 360 -19.66 5.69 2.51
N GLU A 361 -20.18 5.45 3.72
CA GLU A 361 -20.33 6.45 4.77
C GLU A 361 -19.01 6.65 5.54
N ARG A 362 -18.07 7.41 4.97
CA ARG A 362 -16.70 7.57 5.52
C ARG A 362 -16.26 9.01 5.78
N SER A 363 -17.00 10.01 5.29
CA SER A 363 -16.67 11.42 5.57
C SER A 363 -17.17 11.83 6.94
N TYR A 364 -16.62 12.91 7.48
CA TYR A 364 -17.11 13.47 8.74
C TYR A 364 -18.57 13.89 8.62
N GLU A 365 -18.93 14.53 7.51
CA GLU A 365 -20.28 14.99 7.21
C GLU A 365 -21.26 13.83 7.10
N ALA A 366 -20.89 12.76 6.39
CA ALA A 366 -21.75 11.60 6.20
C ALA A 366 -21.92 10.79 7.50
N CYS A 367 -20.89 10.70 8.35
CA CYS A 367 -20.97 9.99 9.62
C CYS A 367 -21.58 10.81 10.78
N SER A 368 -22.21 11.96 10.52
CA SER A 368 -22.75 12.82 11.58
C SER A 368 -24.05 13.56 11.23
N ASP A 369 -24.69 13.23 10.11
CA ASP A 369 -25.86 13.94 9.63
C ASP A 369 -27.20 13.25 9.95
N GLY A 370 -27.16 12.05 10.54
CA GLY A 370 -28.36 11.29 10.92
C GLY A 370 -29.02 10.59 9.75
N ILE A 371 -28.32 10.41 8.64
CA ILE A 371 -28.78 9.78 7.42
C ILE A 371 -27.88 8.56 7.16
N ASP A 372 -28.51 7.45 6.79
CA ASP A 372 -27.83 6.27 6.23
C ASP A 372 -27.46 6.61 4.78
N ASN A 373 -26.22 7.06 4.59
CA ASN A 373 -25.76 7.63 3.32
C ASN A 373 -25.36 6.55 2.31
N ASP A 374 -25.01 5.35 2.79
CA ASP A 374 -24.64 4.20 1.97
C ASP A 374 -25.78 3.18 1.79
N MET A 375 -26.92 3.43 2.45
CA MET A 375 -28.16 2.65 2.43
C MET A 375 -28.00 1.21 2.94
N ASN A 376 -26.99 0.94 3.78
CA ASN A 376 -26.73 -0.40 4.33
C ASN A 376 -27.58 -0.72 5.59
N GLY A 377 -28.43 0.22 6.02
CA GLY A 377 -29.32 0.09 7.18
C GLY A 377 -28.73 0.54 8.51
N PHE A 378 -27.50 1.04 8.53
CA PHE A 378 -26.83 1.64 9.68
C PHE A 378 -26.69 3.15 9.46
N VAL A 379 -26.67 3.93 10.54
CA VAL A 379 -26.67 5.40 10.47
C VAL A 379 -25.53 5.93 11.32
N ASP A 380 -24.73 6.84 10.78
CA ASP A 380 -23.64 7.52 11.46
C ASP A 380 -22.72 6.53 12.20
N CYS A 381 -22.56 6.71 13.51
CA CYS A 381 -21.68 5.91 14.36
C CYS A 381 -22.19 4.51 14.68
N ASP A 382 -23.43 4.19 14.30
CA ASP A 382 -23.90 2.80 14.31
C ASP A 382 -23.43 2.05 13.04
N ASP A 383 -22.91 2.78 12.04
CA ASP A 383 -22.32 2.24 10.81
C ASP A 383 -20.84 1.87 10.99
N PHE A 384 -20.46 0.71 10.46
CA PHE A 384 -19.09 0.21 10.49
C PHE A 384 -18.16 0.93 9.50
N SER A 385 -18.69 1.49 8.42
CA SER A 385 -17.98 2.38 7.49
C SER A 385 -17.45 3.63 8.20
N CYS A 386 -18.15 4.09 9.25
CA CYS A 386 -17.72 5.21 10.11
C CYS A 386 -16.69 4.81 11.17
N ALA A 387 -16.37 3.52 11.30
CA ALA A 387 -15.34 3.03 12.21
C ALA A 387 -13.93 3.24 11.62
N PRO A 388 -12.92 3.53 12.46
CA PRO A 388 -11.57 3.78 11.98
C PRO A 388 -10.92 2.50 11.42
N MET A 389 -10.75 2.45 10.10
CA MET A 389 -9.84 1.52 9.43
C MET A 389 -8.51 2.23 9.19
N MET A 390 -7.42 1.61 9.66
CA MET A 390 -6.00 1.88 9.35
C MET A 390 -5.74 3.08 8.41
N GLY A 391 -5.78 4.32 8.94
CA GLY A 391 -5.16 5.48 8.27
C GLY A 391 -6.07 6.65 7.89
N THR A 392 -7.33 6.46 7.48
CA THR A 392 -8.22 7.59 7.12
C THR A 392 -9.31 7.78 8.17
N ARG A 393 -9.24 8.90 8.90
CA ARG A 393 -10.14 9.19 10.03
C ARG A 393 -11.45 9.82 9.55
N SER A 394 -12.59 9.27 9.96
CA SER A 394 -13.79 10.09 10.22
C SER A 394 -13.85 10.41 11.72
N PRO A 395 -13.63 11.67 12.15
CA PRO A 395 -13.62 12.03 13.57
C PRO A 395 -15.01 12.13 14.22
N ALA A 396 -16.09 11.76 13.53
CA ALA A 396 -17.47 11.93 14.00
C ALA A 396 -17.86 11.06 15.21
N CYS A 397 -17.24 9.89 15.35
CA CYS A 397 -17.69 8.82 16.24
C CYS A 397 -16.77 8.54 17.44
N PHE A 398 -15.90 9.51 17.77
CA PHE A 398 -14.93 9.44 18.88
C PHE A 398 -15.41 10.11 20.17
#